data_AF-A0A7C5H718-F1
#
_entry.id   AF-A0A7C5H718-F1
#
_cell.length_a   1.000
_cell.length_b   1.000
_cell.length_c   1.000
_cell.angle_alpha   90.00
_cell.angle_beta   90.00
_cell.angle_gamma   90.00
#
_symmetry.space_group_name_H-M   'P 1'
#
loop_
_entity.id
_entity.type
_entity.pdbx_description
1 polymer ?
#
loop_
_entity_poly.entity_id
_entity_poly.type
_entity_poly.pdbx_seq_one_letter_code
_entity_poly.pdbx_strand_id
1 'polypeptide(L)'
;LIRDALDKPSLKAVCCMDKSSPGGSMGALFNEVSAAAYRTNARPMMTNYIYGLGGRDFSVDEAKRIMKEQKAHDDAGHITTNIQQFSGLRGPKLGFYEIRRS
;
A
#
# COMPACT_ATOMS: atom_id res chain seq x y z
N LEU A 1 -4.26 -10.73 17.02
CA LEU A 1 -3.30 -9.62 16.79
C LEU A 1 -3.23 -9.31 15.30
N ILE A 2 -2.57 -8.23 14.86
CA ILE A 2 -2.50 -7.88 13.42
C ILE A 2 -1.91 -9.01 12.57
N ARG A 3 -0.87 -9.70 13.05
CA ARG A 3 -0.28 -10.87 12.39
C ARG A 3 -1.32 -11.94 12.05
N ASP A 4 -2.19 -12.28 13.00
CA ASP A 4 -3.18 -13.36 12.80
C ASP A 4 -4.28 -12.93 11.81
N ALA A 5 -4.56 -11.62 11.71
CA ALA A 5 -5.43 -11.09 10.67
C ALA A 5 -4.78 -11.12 9.28
N LEU A 6 -3.45 -10.98 9.21
CA LEU A 6 -2.66 -11.06 7.98
C LEU A 6 -2.41 -12.50 7.51
N ASP A 7 -2.41 -13.48 8.41
CA ASP A 7 -2.12 -14.88 8.07
C ASP A 7 -3.38 -15.64 7.62
N LYS A 8 -4.03 -15.14 6.56
CA LYS A 8 -5.22 -15.74 5.97
C LYS A 8 -4.98 -16.11 4.50
N PRO A 9 -5.23 -17.36 4.07
CA PRO A 9 -5.04 -17.78 2.67
C PRO A 9 -5.83 -16.96 1.63
N SER A 10 -6.97 -16.39 2.05
CA SER A 10 -7.83 -15.54 1.22
C SER A 10 -7.34 -14.09 1.12
N LEU A 11 -6.37 -13.67 1.95
CA LEU A 11 -5.84 -12.31 1.92
C LEU A 11 -4.70 -12.23 0.90
N LYS A 12 -4.94 -11.52 -0.19
CA LYS A 12 -4.03 -11.46 -1.35
C LYS A 12 -3.18 -10.20 -1.40
N ALA A 13 -3.77 -9.07 -1.01
CA ALA A 13 -3.12 -7.77 -1.00
C ALA A 13 -3.57 -6.95 0.21
N VAL A 14 -2.66 -6.10 0.70
CA VAL A 14 -2.89 -5.15 1.78
C VAL A 14 -2.29 -3.80 1.38
N CYS A 15 -3.11 -2.75 1.43
CA CYS A 15 -2.65 -1.37 1.29
C CYS A 15 -2.58 -0.70 2.66
N CYS A 16 -1.38 -0.31 3.09
CA CYS A 16 -1.18 0.48 4.30
C CYS A 16 -1.26 1.98 3.94
N MET A 17 -2.18 2.69 4.58
CA MET A 17 -2.44 4.10 4.33
C MET A 17 -1.87 4.96 5.46
N ASP A 18 -0.85 5.76 5.16
CA ASP A 18 -0.17 6.62 6.12
C ASP A 18 -0.52 8.09 5.88
N LYS A 19 -0.99 8.77 6.94
CA LYS A 19 -1.27 10.22 6.92
C LYS A 19 -0.04 11.01 7.37
N SER A 20 1.13 10.67 6.82
CA SER A 20 2.42 11.27 7.15
C SER A 20 3.31 11.23 5.90
N SER A 21 4.30 12.13 5.82
CA SER A 21 5.28 12.15 4.71
C SER A 21 6.66 11.79 5.26
N PRO A 22 7.03 10.50 5.28
CA PRO A 22 8.34 10.08 5.73
C PRO A 22 9.36 10.51 4.66
N GLY A 23 10.26 11.43 4.99
CA GLY A 23 11.21 12.04 4.06
C GLY A 23 12.26 11.06 3.53
N GLY A 24 11.89 10.19 2.58
CA GLY A 24 12.75 9.17 1.97
C GLY A 24 12.57 7.75 2.53
N SER A 25 11.61 7.55 3.44
CA SER A 25 11.23 6.22 3.93
C SER A 25 9.78 5.88 3.60
N MET A 26 9.42 4.62 3.82
CA MET A 26 8.03 4.17 3.77
C MET A 26 7.26 4.62 5.01
N GLY A 27 5.93 4.63 4.92
CA GLY A 27 5.06 4.97 6.04
C GLY A 27 5.26 4.05 7.25
N ALA A 28 5.04 4.61 8.45
CA ALA A 28 5.24 3.86 9.70
C ALA A 28 4.29 2.66 9.80
N LEU A 29 3.03 2.83 9.40
CA LEU A 29 2.06 1.73 9.37
C LEU A 29 2.51 0.66 8.38
N PHE A 30 2.96 1.06 7.19
CA PHE A 30 3.50 0.11 6.22
C PHE A 30 4.67 -0.70 6.77
N ASN A 31 5.62 -0.05 7.46
CA ASN A 31 6.80 -0.73 8.01
C ASN A 31 6.41 -1.79 9.04
N GLU A 32 5.57 -1.43 10.02
CA GLU A 32 5.14 -2.33 11.09
C GLU A 32 4.28 -3.49 10.58
N VAL A 33 3.32 -3.20 9.69
CA VAL A 33 2.43 -4.22 9.13
C VAL A 33 3.18 -5.15 8.18
N SER A 34 4.12 -4.64 7.38
CA SER A 34 4.98 -5.47 6.53
C SER A 34 5.90 -6.37 7.36
N ALA A 35 6.47 -5.86 8.45
CA ALA A 35 7.26 -6.66 9.39
C ALA A 35 6.41 -7.78 10.02
N ALA A 36 5.16 -7.50 10.39
CA ALA A 36 4.24 -8.53 10.88
C ALA A 36 3.89 -9.56 9.80
N ALA A 37 3.63 -9.11 8.56
CA ALA A 37 3.33 -9.96 7.41
C ALA A 37 4.50 -10.89 7.05
N TYR A 38 5.74 -10.46 7.27
CA TYR A 38 6.94 -11.19 6.87
C TYR A 38 7.03 -12.61 7.46
N ARG A 39 6.46 -12.84 8.65
CA ARG A 39 6.42 -14.16 9.31
C ARG A 39 5.11 -14.94 9.11
N THR A 40 4.23 -14.47 8.24
CA THR A 40 2.99 -15.18 7.89
C THR A 40 3.25 -16.18 6.76
N ASN A 41 2.40 -17.20 6.65
CA ASN A 41 2.39 -18.10 5.50
C ASN A 41 1.68 -17.46 4.31
N ALA A 42 0.64 -16.65 4.57
CA ALA A 42 -0.14 -15.98 3.52
C ALA A 42 0.69 -15.01 2.67
N ARG A 43 1.64 -14.29 3.29
CA ARG A 43 2.55 -13.32 2.63
C ARG A 43 1.84 -12.43 1.59
N PRO A 44 0.79 -11.69 1.98
CA PRO A 44 0.04 -10.84 1.04
C PRO A 44 0.95 -9.79 0.41
N MET A 45 0.60 -9.35 -0.80
CA MET A 45 1.27 -8.22 -1.44
C MET A 45 1.02 -6.94 -0.62
N MET A 46 2.11 -6.26 -0.26
CA MET A 46 2.04 -5.07 0.60
C MET A 46 2.31 -3.81 -0.24
N THR A 47 1.44 -2.80 -0.14
CA THR A 47 1.62 -1.48 -0.76
C THR A 47 1.43 -0.35 0.25
N ASN A 48 2.02 0.81 -0.01
CA ASN A 48 1.93 2.00 0.84
C ASN A 48 1.30 3.18 0.10
N TYR A 49 0.29 3.80 0.70
CA TYR A 49 -0.33 5.02 0.20
C TYR A 49 -0.17 6.15 1.20
N ILE A 50 0.53 7.19 0.79
CA ILE A 50 0.64 8.43 1.53
C ILE A 50 -0.52 9.34 1.15
N TYR A 51 -1.31 9.79 2.11
CA TYR A 51 -2.50 10.60 1.84
C TYR A 51 -2.68 11.74 2.85
N GLY A 52 -3.60 12.66 2.54
CA GLY A 52 -3.99 13.73 3.47
C GLY A 52 -2.90 14.76 3.78
N LEU A 53 -1.85 14.83 2.96
CA LEU A 53 -0.75 15.77 3.16
C LEU A 53 -1.25 17.21 3.02
N GLY A 54 -0.83 18.08 3.94
CA GLY A 54 -1.27 19.48 3.99
C GLY A 54 -2.74 19.66 4.35
N GLY A 55 -3.35 18.70 5.07
CA GLY A 55 -4.74 18.78 5.49
C GLY A 55 -5.76 18.53 4.37
N ARG A 56 -5.31 17.97 3.24
CA ARG A 56 -6.19 17.62 2.12
C ARG A 56 -7.17 16.52 2.51
N ASP A 57 -8.38 16.62 1.96
CA ASP A 57 -9.42 15.63 2.16
C ASP A 57 -9.13 14.32 1.41
N PHE A 58 -9.71 13.22 1.88
CA PHE A 58 -9.60 11.91 1.25
C PHE A 58 -10.96 11.47 0.73
N SER A 59 -11.14 11.52 -0.59
CA SER A 59 -12.42 11.24 -1.23
C SER A 59 -12.70 9.74 -1.36
N VAL A 60 -13.98 9.41 -1.46
CA VAL A 60 -14.44 8.04 -1.75
C VAL A 60 -13.88 7.54 -3.09
N ASP A 61 -13.70 8.42 -4.08
CA ASP A 61 -13.15 8.04 -5.38
C ASP A 61 -11.66 7.67 -5.30
N GLU A 62 -10.89 8.34 -4.44
CA GLU A 62 -9.51 7.93 -4.15
C GLU A 62 -9.47 6.57 -3.45
N ALA A 63 -10.37 6.31 -2.49
CA ALA A 63 -10.50 5.00 -1.87
C ALA A 63 -10.82 3.90 -2.89
N LYS A 64 -11.79 4.15 -3.79
CA LYS A 64 -12.14 3.22 -4.88
C LYS A 64 -10.97 2.99 -5.83
N ARG A 65 -10.21 4.03 -6.18
CA ARG A 65 -9.01 3.91 -7.03
C ARG A 65 -7.98 3.00 -6.39
N ILE A 66 -7.64 3.25 -5.12
CA ILE A 66 -6.67 2.44 -4.36
C ILE A 66 -7.11 0.98 -4.30
N MET A 67 -8.40 0.72 -4.03
CA MET A 67 -8.93 -0.65 -4.01
C MET A 67 -8.93 -1.33 -5.38
N LYS A 68 -9.17 -0.59 -6.48
CA LYS A 68 -9.03 -1.12 -7.84
C LYS A 68 -7.57 -1.49 -8.15
N GLU A 69 -6.61 -0.70 -7.68
CA GLU A 69 -5.19 -1.03 -7.80
C GLU A 69 -4.87 -2.33 -7.03
N GLN A 70 -5.44 -2.53 -5.83
CA GLN A 70 -5.26 -3.79 -5.08
C GLN A 70 -5.85 -5.00 -5.81
N LYS A 71 -7.03 -4.85 -6.42
CA LYS A 71 -7.62 -5.91 -7.25
C LYS A 71 -6.75 -6.20 -8.48
N ALA A 72 -6.21 -5.17 -9.13
CA ALA A 72 -5.31 -5.37 -10.26
C ALA A 72 -4.02 -6.11 -9.86
N HIS A 73 -3.50 -5.89 -8.65
CA HIS A 73 -2.36 -6.65 -8.13
C HIS A 73 -2.71 -8.13 -7.94
N ASP A 74 -3.86 -8.41 -7.33
CA ASP A 74 -4.36 -9.78 -7.13
C ASP A 74 -4.56 -10.51 -8.47
N ASP A 75 -5.27 -9.88 -9.41
CA ASP A 75 -5.52 -10.42 -10.74
C ASP A 75 -4.22 -10.70 -11.51
N ALA A 76 -3.18 -9.87 -11.31
CA ALA A 76 -1.87 -10.05 -11.93
C ALA A 76 -0.95 -11.03 -11.17
N GLY A 77 -1.26 -11.36 -9.92
CA GLY A 77 -0.40 -12.13 -9.02
C GLY A 77 0.88 -11.40 -8.58
N HIS A 78 0.99 -10.10 -8.84
CA HIS A 78 2.13 -9.26 -8.45
C HIS A 78 1.73 -7.79 -8.38
N ILE A 79 2.53 -6.97 -7.67
CA ILE A 79 2.31 -5.52 -7.59
C ILE A 79 2.59 -4.90 -8.97
N THR A 80 1.61 -4.18 -9.52
CA THR A 80 1.63 -3.59 -10.88
C THR A 80 1.93 -2.09 -10.88
N THR A 81 2.16 -1.49 -9.72
CA THR A 81 2.52 -0.08 -9.52
C THR A 81 3.84 0.03 -8.77
N ASN A 82 4.29 1.26 -8.54
CA ASN A 82 5.27 1.55 -7.50
C ASN A 82 4.72 1.11 -6.13
N ILE A 83 5.59 0.62 -5.24
CA ILE A 83 5.18 0.11 -3.92
C ILE A 83 4.65 1.24 -3.05
N GLN A 84 5.28 2.42 -3.10
CA GLN A 84 4.79 3.63 -2.44
C GLN A 84 4.11 4.55 -3.45
N GLN A 85 2.95 5.07 -3.10
CA GLN A 85 2.20 6.01 -3.92
C GLN A 85 1.65 7.17 -3.08
N PHE A 86 1.63 8.37 -3.64
CA PHE A 86 1.05 9.55 -3.00
C PHE A 86 -0.34 9.85 -3.59
N SER A 87 -1.32 10.03 -2.72
CA SER A 87 -2.73 10.22 -3.04
C SER A 87 -3.16 11.66 -2.75
N GLY A 88 -3.89 12.27 -3.68
CA GLY A 88 -4.45 13.62 -3.49
C GLY A 88 -3.45 14.78 -3.57
N LEU A 89 -2.24 14.57 -4.10
CA LEU A 89 -1.30 15.65 -4.39
C LEU A 89 -1.64 16.34 -5.73
N ARG A 90 -1.26 17.61 -5.87
CA ARG A 90 -1.34 18.32 -7.15
C ARG A 90 -0.15 17.94 -8.03
N GLY A 91 -0.40 17.77 -9.33
CA GLY A 91 0.62 17.44 -10.31
C GLY A 91 0.56 15.98 -10.76
N PRO A 92 1.64 15.49 -11.42
CA PRO A 92 1.73 14.11 -11.86
C PRO A 92 1.61 13.11 -10.71
N LYS A 93 1.20 11.88 -11.03
CA LYS A 93 1.17 10.78 -10.06
C LYS A 93 2.59 10.55 -9.53
N LEU A 94 2.75 10.63 -8.21
CA LEU A 94 4.03 10.44 -7.53
C LEU A 94 4.05 9.07 -6.85
N GLY A 95 5.10 8.30 -7.12
CA GLY A 95 5.31 7.00 -6.49
C GLY A 95 6.77 6.58 -6.55
N PHE A 96 7.17 5.69 -5.65
CA PHE A 96 8.55 5.26 -5.46
C PHE A 96 8.66 3.75 -5.25
N TYR A 97 9.86 3.23 -5.47
CA TYR A 97 10.23 1.82 -5.37
C TYR A 97 9.49 0.96 -6.40
N GLU A 98 10.09 0.87 -7.59
CA GLU A 98 9.63 -0.05 -8.63
C GLU A 98 9.88 -1.50 -8.20
N ILE A 99 8.95 -2.38 -8.58
CA ILE A 99 9.13 -3.82 -8.41
C ILE A 99 10.24 -4.27 -9.37
N ARG A 100 11.38 -4.68 -8.82
CA ARG A 100 12.42 -5.36 -9.59
C ARG A 100 11.94 -6.77 -9.91
N ARG A 101 11.77 -7.06 -11.20
CA ARG A 101 11.48 -8.40 -11.70
C ARG A 101 12.81 -9.06 -12.06
N SER A 102 13.03 -10.28 -11.58
CA SER A 102 14.10 -11.18 -12.02
C SER A 102 13.72 -11.84 -13.33
#